data_AF-A0ABD2N9F1-F1
#
_entry.id   AF-A0ABD2N9F1-F1
#
_cell.length_a   1.000
_cell.length_b   1.000
_cell.length_c   1.000
_cell.angle_alpha   90.00
_cell.angle_beta   90.00
_cell.angle_gamma   90.00
#
_symmetry.space_group_name_H-M   'P 1'
#
loop_
_entity.id
_entity.type
_entity.pdbx_description
1 polymer ?
#
loop_
_entity_poly.entity_id
_entity_poly.type
_entity_poly.pdbx_seq_one_letter_code
_entity_poly.pdbx_strand_id
1 'polypeptide(L)'
;MKVTEGNDEEEATQRNLRSQLITLEAELAEIVGTSNPRNNPPHSTPSSSSSVPSNLIYLKKIPVYEWGIKKFSGRGSLIAFLELIDSLRISRGCSESDSFESACDLFESHAWTRWQNNYLKNSFSNWD
;
A
#
# COMPACT_ATOMS: atom_id res chain seq x y z
N MET A 1 -15.35 -32.26 43.06
CA MET A 1 -16.12 -31.50 42.05
C MET A 1 -15.83 -30.03 42.28
N LYS A 2 -15.47 -29.16 41.33
CA LYS A 2 -15.33 -29.23 39.88
C LYS A 2 -14.72 -27.86 39.51
N VAL A 3 -13.57 -27.79 38.83
CA VAL A 3 -13.13 -26.57 38.14
C VAL A 3 -12.41 -27.03 36.88
N THR A 4 -13.18 -27.22 35.81
CA THR A 4 -12.69 -27.55 34.46
C THR A 4 -13.54 -26.76 33.46
N GLU A 5 -13.54 -25.43 33.59
CA GLU A 5 -14.26 -24.54 32.64
C GLU A 5 -13.29 -23.67 31.80
N GLY A 6 -12.02 -23.55 32.20
CA GLY A 6 -11.02 -22.76 31.43
C GLY A 6 -10.35 -23.50 30.28
N ASN A 7 -10.40 -24.84 30.25
CA ASN A 7 -9.67 -25.64 29.27
C ASN A 7 -10.44 -25.86 27.95
N ASP A 8 -11.77 -25.83 28.03
CA ASP A 8 -12.65 -26.16 26.88
C ASP A 8 -12.77 -24.98 25.90
N GLU A 9 -12.70 -23.74 26.40
CA GLU A 9 -12.73 -22.52 25.57
C GLU A 9 -11.39 -22.30 24.82
N GLU A 10 -10.27 -22.59 25.47
CA GLU A 10 -8.95 -22.53 24.84
C GLU A 10 -8.81 -23.60 23.75
N GLU A 11 -9.34 -24.80 23.99
CA GLU A 11 -9.36 -25.85 22.97
C GLU A 11 -10.30 -25.50 21.80
N ALA A 12 -11.45 -24.86 22.08
CA ALA A 12 -12.39 -24.42 21.05
C ALA A 12 -11.78 -23.31 20.16
N THR A 13 -11.10 -22.34 20.75
CA THR A 13 -10.39 -21.29 20.00
C THR A 13 -9.24 -21.87 19.19
N GLN A 14 -8.46 -22.80 19.76
CA GLN A 14 -7.37 -23.46 19.04
C GLN A 14 -7.88 -24.31 17.88
N ARG A 15 -9.01 -25.01 18.04
CA ARG A 15 -9.68 -25.73 16.93
C ARG A 15 -10.16 -24.76 15.86
N ASN A 16 -10.77 -23.64 16.24
CA ASN A 16 -11.23 -22.62 15.29
C ASN A 16 -10.07 -22.06 14.45
N LEU A 17 -8.96 -21.70 15.10
CA LEU A 17 -7.75 -21.21 14.44
C LEU A 17 -7.15 -22.25 13.48
N ARG A 18 -7.10 -23.53 13.90
CA ARG A 18 -6.64 -24.63 13.05
C ARG A 18 -7.54 -24.84 11.83
N SER A 19 -8.86 -24.75 12.00
CA SER A 19 -9.80 -24.83 10.88
C SER A 19 -9.62 -23.68 9.90
N GLN A 20 -9.42 -22.45 10.39
CA GLN A 20 -9.15 -21.30 9.52
C GLN A 20 -7.86 -21.46 8.72
N LEU A 21 -6.79 -21.97 9.34
CA LEU A 21 -5.52 -22.25 8.64
C LEU A 21 -5.70 -23.26 7.51
N ILE A 22 -6.40 -24.37 7.77
CA ILE A 22 -6.65 -25.41 6.74
C ILE A 22 -7.48 -24.84 5.58
N THR A 23 -8.48 -24.01 5.85
CA THR A 23 -9.29 -23.36 4.81
C THR A 23 -8.45 -22.42 3.96
N LEU A 24 -7.59 -21.60 4.58
CA LEU A 24 -6.70 -20.68 3.86
C LEU A 24 -5.64 -21.43 3.02
N GLU A 25 -5.12 -22.56 3.52
CA GLU A 25 -4.18 -23.41 2.77
C GLU A 25 -4.84 -24.06 1.54
N ALA A 26 -6.11 -24.49 1.67
CA ALA A 26 -6.87 -25.06 0.55
C ALA A 26 -7.19 -24.01 -0.54
N GLU A 27 -7.55 -22.79 -0.14
CA GLU A 27 -7.82 -21.68 -1.07
C GLU A 27 -6.54 -21.27 -1.85
N LEU A 28 -5.39 -21.26 -1.17
CA LEU A 28 -4.09 -21.02 -1.82
C LEU A 28 -3.73 -22.12 -2.83
N ALA A 29 -4.07 -23.38 -2.55
CA ALA A 29 -3.78 -24.48 -3.47
C ALA A 29 -4.62 -24.43 -4.76
N GLU A 30 -5.87 -23.95 -4.68
CA GLU A 30 -6.76 -23.80 -5.84
C GLU A 30 -6.25 -22.72 -6.80
N ILE A 31 -5.71 -21.62 -6.27
CA ILE A 31 -5.17 -20.49 -7.06
C ILE A 31 -3.93 -20.90 -7.88
N VAL A 32 -3.09 -21.81 -7.37
CA VAL A 32 -1.91 -22.32 -8.09
C VAL A 32 -2.29 -23.32 -9.19
N GLY A 33 -3.47 -23.95 -9.10
CA GLY A 33 -3.93 -24.99 -10.03
C GLY A 33 -4.46 -24.48 -11.39
N THR A 34 -4.83 -23.20 -11.51
CA THR A 34 -5.56 -22.70 -12.69
C THR A 34 -4.75 -21.89 -13.70
N SER A 35 -3.45 -21.69 -13.50
CA SER A 35 -2.59 -21.00 -14.48
C SER A 35 -1.76 -21.97 -15.32
N ASN A 36 -2.33 -22.50 -16.40
CA ASN A 36 -1.55 -22.77 -17.62
C ASN A 36 -2.45 -22.91 -18.86
N PRO A 37 -2.04 -22.35 -20.01
CA PRO A 37 -0.96 -23.00 -20.74
C PRO A 37 0.07 -22.03 -21.38
N ARG A 38 1.37 -22.40 -21.34
CA ARG A 38 2.17 -22.83 -22.51
C ARG A 38 3.65 -22.41 -22.45
N ASN A 39 4.51 -23.43 -22.55
CA ASN A 39 5.93 -23.47 -22.96
C ASN A 39 6.98 -22.69 -22.13
N ASN A 40 7.77 -23.43 -21.33
CA ASN A 40 9.26 -23.40 -21.35
C ASN A 40 9.84 -24.56 -20.50
N PRO A 41 11.00 -25.15 -20.88
CA PRO A 41 11.62 -26.29 -20.19
C PRO A 41 12.35 -25.88 -18.90
N PRO A 42 12.72 -26.84 -18.02
CA PRO A 42 13.09 -26.55 -16.64
C PRO A 42 14.53 -26.08 -16.55
N HIS A 43 14.73 -24.87 -16.03
CA HIS A 43 16.03 -24.44 -15.52
C HIS A 43 15.85 -23.88 -14.11
N SER A 44 16.52 -24.53 -13.17
CA SER A 44 16.49 -24.28 -11.74
C SER A 44 16.97 -22.86 -11.39
N THR A 45 16.12 -22.09 -10.73
CA THR A 45 16.42 -21.11 -9.66
C THR A 45 15.11 -20.46 -9.21
N PRO A 46 14.66 -20.55 -7.95
CA PRO A 46 13.73 -19.58 -7.43
C PRO A 46 14.55 -18.35 -7.06
N SER A 47 14.71 -17.42 -8.02
CA SER A 47 14.98 -16.04 -7.68
C SER A 47 13.87 -15.60 -6.73
N SER A 48 14.22 -15.32 -5.48
CA SER A 48 13.31 -14.69 -4.52
C SER A 48 13.05 -13.26 -4.99
N SER A 49 12.24 -13.11 -6.02
CA SER A 49 11.48 -11.90 -6.23
C SER A 49 10.39 -11.95 -5.17
N SER A 50 10.65 -11.30 -4.04
CA SER A 50 9.60 -10.91 -3.10
C SER A 50 8.66 -9.96 -3.84
N SER A 51 7.75 -10.51 -4.64
CA SER A 51 6.56 -9.78 -5.06
C SER A 51 5.67 -9.78 -3.83
N VAL A 52 5.78 -8.69 -3.07
CA VAL A 52 4.83 -8.32 -2.02
C VAL A 52 3.42 -8.65 -2.54
N PRO A 53 2.65 -9.51 -1.87
CA PRO A 53 1.33 -9.87 -2.36
C PRO A 53 0.48 -8.60 -2.42
N SER A 54 0.19 -8.13 -3.63
CA SER A 54 -0.61 -6.92 -3.91
C SER A 54 -2.09 -7.05 -3.53
N ASN A 55 -2.44 -7.99 -2.65
CA ASN A 55 -3.77 -8.09 -2.04
C ASN A 55 -3.84 -7.24 -0.75
N LEU A 56 -3.13 -6.11 -0.72
CA LEU A 56 -3.51 -5.01 0.14
C LEU A 56 -4.94 -4.65 -0.27
N ILE A 57 -5.84 -4.67 0.71
CA ILE A 57 -7.14 -3.99 0.71
C ILE A 57 -7.13 -2.94 -0.40
N TYR A 58 -8.00 -3.08 -1.42
CA TYR A 58 -8.19 -2.04 -2.43
C TYR A 58 -8.69 -0.78 -1.72
N LEU A 59 -7.77 -0.05 -1.07
CA LEU A 59 -8.02 1.25 -0.52
C LEU A 59 -8.37 2.08 -1.72
N LYS A 60 -9.64 2.50 -1.78
CA LYS A 60 -10.12 3.39 -2.81
C LYS A 60 -9.13 4.55 -2.87
N LYS A 61 -8.41 4.68 -3.99
CA LYS A 61 -7.46 5.77 -4.21
C LYS A 61 -8.22 7.08 -4.04
N ILE A 62 -7.91 7.82 -2.97
CA ILE A 62 -8.47 9.14 -2.72
C ILE A 62 -7.54 10.15 -3.40
N PRO A 63 -8.03 10.95 -4.35
CA PRO A 63 -7.19 11.94 -5.03
C PRO A 63 -6.75 13.04 -4.07
N VAL A 64 -5.59 13.66 -4.36
CA VAL A 64 -4.93 14.62 -3.45
C VAL A 64 -5.83 15.79 -3.05
N TYR A 65 -6.67 16.30 -3.96
CA TYR A 65 -7.60 17.39 -3.67
C TYR A 65 -8.66 17.04 -2.61
N GLU A 66 -8.93 15.75 -2.36
CA GLU A 66 -9.85 15.27 -1.32
C GLU A 66 -9.16 15.01 0.04
N TRP A 67 -7.85 15.26 0.16
CA TRP A 67 -7.12 14.93 1.39
C TRP A 67 -7.41 15.86 2.57
N GLY A 68 -8.11 16.97 2.35
CA GLY A 68 -8.49 17.92 3.39
C GLY A 68 -7.30 18.69 3.98
N ILE A 69 -6.19 18.74 3.25
CA ILE A 69 -4.98 19.45 3.65
C ILE A 69 -4.97 20.89 3.14
N LYS A 70 -4.34 21.77 3.91
CA LYS A 70 -4.06 23.13 3.44
C LYS A 70 -2.91 23.08 2.44
N LYS A 71 -3.08 23.71 1.27
CA LYS A 71 -2.02 23.85 0.27
C LYS A 71 -0.83 24.61 0.84
N PHE A 72 0.38 24.22 0.46
CA PHE A 72 1.59 24.89 0.90
C PHE A 72 1.84 26.13 0.06
N SER A 73 1.87 27.29 0.71
CA SER A 73 2.04 28.59 0.05
C SER A 73 3.50 29.05 -0.05
N GLY A 74 4.45 28.28 0.49
CA GLY A 74 5.83 28.73 0.71
C GLY A 74 6.07 29.39 2.07
N ARG A 75 5.09 29.36 2.98
CA ARG A 75 5.21 29.87 4.36
C ARG A 75 5.07 28.72 5.35
N GLY A 76 5.94 28.67 6.36
CA GLY A 76 5.98 27.60 7.36
C GLY A 76 7.05 26.55 7.06
N SER A 77 7.04 25.46 7.83
CA SER A 77 8.00 24.37 7.67
C SER A 77 7.63 23.49 6.48
N LEU A 78 8.48 23.48 5.45
CA LEU A 78 8.33 22.58 4.30
C LEU A 78 8.47 21.12 4.73
N ILE A 79 9.41 20.82 5.64
CA ILE A 79 9.68 19.45 6.09
C ILE A 79 8.44 18.85 6.76
N ALA A 80 7.83 19.58 7.70
CA ALA A 80 6.63 19.11 8.38
C ALA A 80 5.44 18.94 7.42
N PHE A 81 5.36 19.78 6.37
CA PHE A 81 4.36 19.61 5.33
C PHE A 81 4.58 18.32 4.54
N LEU A 82 5.81 18.04 4.10
CA LEU A 82 6.13 16.82 3.35
C LEU A 82 5.94 15.54 4.19
N GLU A 83 6.32 15.55 5.46
CA GLU A 83 6.06 14.44 6.40
C GLU A 83 4.56 14.13 6.54
N LEU A 84 3.72 15.18 6.58
CA LEU A 84 2.26 15.02 6.56
C LEU A 84 1.79 14.40 5.25
N ILE A 85 2.30 14.86 4.10
CA ILE A 85 1.94 14.30 2.79
C ILE A 85 2.31 12.82 2.69
N ASP A 86 3.51 12.43 3.11
CA ASP A 86 3.93 11.02 3.09
C ASP A 86 3.07 10.15 4.00
N SER A 87 2.73 10.64 5.19
CA SER A 87 1.82 9.94 6.12
C SER A 87 0.44 9.72 5.46
N LEU A 88 -0.09 10.74 4.79
CA LEU A 88 -1.39 10.68 4.12
C LEU A 88 -1.36 9.78 2.89
N ARG A 89 -0.28 9.81 2.10
CA ARG A 89 -0.02 8.94 0.95
C ARG A 89 -0.08 7.48 1.35
N ILE A 90 0.66 7.11 2.40
CA ILE A 90 0.70 5.74 2.94
C ILE A 90 -0.69 5.32 3.42
N SER A 91 -1.37 6.17 4.21
CA SER A 91 -2.69 5.85 4.76
C SER A 91 -3.79 5.65 3.71
N ARG A 92 -3.62 6.25 2.51
CA ARG A 92 -4.59 6.21 1.40
C ARG A 92 -4.19 5.25 0.29
N GLY A 93 -3.07 4.54 0.43
CA GLY A 93 -2.57 3.61 -0.57
C GLY A 93 -2.22 4.27 -1.91
N CYS A 94 -1.78 5.54 -1.89
CA CYS A 94 -1.35 6.23 -3.11
C CYS A 94 0.10 5.89 -3.44
N SER A 95 0.38 5.59 -4.71
CA SER A 95 1.75 5.41 -5.18
C SER A 95 2.50 6.74 -5.25
N GLU A 96 3.83 6.68 -5.34
CA GLU A 96 4.68 7.87 -5.49
C GLU A 96 4.44 8.57 -6.81
N SER A 97 4.32 7.81 -7.90
CA SER A 97 3.99 8.34 -9.22
C SER A 97 2.66 9.08 -9.20
N ASP A 98 1.63 8.49 -8.58
CA ASP A 98 0.31 9.11 -8.49
C ASP A 98 0.32 10.40 -7.67
N SER A 99 1.06 10.38 -6.56
CA SER A 99 1.20 11.53 -5.66
C SER A 99 1.96 12.66 -6.35
N PHE A 100 2.98 12.31 -7.14
CA PHE A 100 3.76 13.25 -7.94
C PHE A 100 2.96 13.87 -9.08
N GLU A 101 2.19 13.08 -9.84
CA GLU A 101 1.28 13.60 -10.89
C GLU A 101 0.24 14.57 -10.31
N SER A 102 -0.23 14.27 -9.10
CA SER A 102 -1.22 15.09 -8.38
C SER A 102 -0.58 16.15 -7.48
N ALA A 103 0.74 16.29 -7.47
CA ALA A 103 1.45 17.22 -6.57
C ALA A 103 1.09 18.68 -6.84
N CYS A 104 0.53 18.97 -8.02
CA CYS A 104 0.01 20.28 -8.35
C CYS A 104 -1.08 20.78 -7.38
N ASP A 105 -1.83 19.85 -6.78
CA ASP A 105 -2.85 20.19 -5.81
C ASP A 105 -2.30 20.50 -4.41
N LEU A 106 -1.02 20.18 -4.15
CA LEU A 106 -0.36 20.38 -2.86
C LEU A 106 0.12 21.81 -2.64
N PHE A 107 0.34 22.57 -3.72
CA PHE A 107 1.00 23.87 -3.65
C PHE A 107 0.07 25.02 -4.06
N GLU A 108 0.31 26.19 -3.49
CA GLU A 108 -0.33 27.45 -3.89
C GLU A 108 0.67 28.60 -3.91
N SER A 109 0.27 29.74 -4.47
CA SER A 109 1.07 30.98 -4.46
C SER A 109 2.50 30.78 -5.00
N HIS A 110 3.53 31.27 -4.29
CA HIS A 110 4.92 31.20 -4.75
C HIS A 110 5.45 29.76 -4.86
N ALA A 111 4.99 28.86 -4.00
CA ALA A 111 5.37 27.45 -4.06
C ALA A 111 4.84 26.78 -5.33
N TRP A 112 3.59 27.10 -5.73
CA TRP A 112 3.03 26.62 -6.99
C TRP A 112 3.83 27.10 -8.21
N THR A 113 4.17 28.40 -8.27
CA THR A 113 5.01 28.94 -9.35
C THR A 113 6.37 28.25 -9.42
N ARG A 114 6.99 27.97 -8.26
CA ARG A 114 8.27 27.24 -8.19
C ARG A 114 8.13 25.81 -8.68
N TRP A 115 7.09 25.10 -8.27
CA TRP A 115 6.80 23.74 -8.74
C TRP A 115 6.65 23.71 -10.26
N GLN A 116 5.75 24.53 -10.80
CA GLN A 116 5.44 24.55 -12.23
C GLN A 116 6.68 24.89 -13.08
N ASN A 117 7.49 25.85 -12.65
CA ASN A 117 8.72 26.23 -13.36
C ASN A 117 9.75 25.11 -13.44
N ASN A 118 9.86 24.27 -12.40
CA ASN A 118 10.81 23.17 -12.37
C ASN A 118 10.25 21.92 -13.06
N TYR A 119 8.94 21.68 -12.94
CA TYR A 119 8.24 20.60 -13.67
C TYR A 119 8.35 20.79 -15.18
N LEU A 120 8.09 22.01 -15.69
CA LEU A 120 8.22 22.33 -17.11
C LEU A 120 9.66 22.24 -17.65
N LYS A 121 10.65 22.36 -16.76
CA LYS A 121 12.07 22.22 -17.09
C LYS A 121 12.56 20.78 -16.97
N ASN A 122 11.66 19.82 -16.71
CA ASN A 122 11.99 18.43 -16.39
C ASN A 122 13.10 18.32 -15.32
N SER A 123 13.12 19.26 -14.36
CA SER A 123 14.15 19.28 -13.31
C SER A 123 13.93 18.20 -12.25
N PHE A 124 12.74 17.60 -12.23
CA PHE A 124 12.37 16.44 -11.42
C PHE A 124 11.35 15.61 -12.21
N SER A 125 11.35 14.28 -11.99
CA SER A 125 10.51 13.33 -12.74
C SER A 125 9.81 12.30 -11.87
N ASN A 126 10.10 12.29 -10.58
CA ASN A 126 9.57 11.37 -9.58
C ASN A 126 9.52 12.08 -8.22
N TRP A 127 9.01 11.36 -7.21
CA TRP A 127 8.79 11.89 -5.87
C TRP A 127 10.07 11.98 -5.02
N ASP A 128 11.09 11.17 -5.33
CA ASP A 128 12.36 11.03 -4.58
C ASP A 128 13.43 12.07 -4.95
#